data_AF-A0A9E3U282-F1
#
_entry.id   AF-A0A9E3U282-F1
#
_cell.length_a   1.000
_cell.length_b   1.000
_cell.length_c   1.000
_cell.angle_alpha   90.00
_cell.angle_beta   90.00
_cell.angle_gamma   90.00
#
_symmetry.space_group_name_H-M   'P 1'
#
loop_
_entity.id
_entity.type
_entity.pdbx_description
1 polymer ?
#
loop_
_entity_poly.entity_id
_entity_poly.type
_entity_poly.pdbx_seq_one_letter_code
_entity_poly.pdbx_strand_id
1 'polypeptide(L)'
;MPPTRRKSPILDALVQLFYDLPARLGEFEEIPRAEAPPPYDELLAHDHHMTVTVERFHGGPVDVKVLEVKETRTHYARKILLTRRSDGAVVQFGLVRLCLDFVAPSVRREIESQATPLGRVLIDYD
;
A
#
# COMPACT_ATOMS: atom_id res chain seq x y z
N MET A 1 -8.60 31.27 4.58
CA MET A 1 -9.38 30.30 3.77
C MET A 1 -9.28 28.96 4.49
N PRO A 2 -10.39 28.25 4.76
CA PRO A 2 -10.27 26.87 5.20
C PRO A 2 -9.65 26.06 4.04
N PRO A 3 -8.74 25.11 4.30
CA PRO A 3 -8.22 24.24 3.25
C PRO A 3 -9.38 23.45 2.63
N THR A 4 -9.48 23.53 1.30
CA THR A 4 -10.51 22.83 0.55
C THR A 4 -10.22 21.33 0.61
N ARG A 5 -11.07 20.58 1.32
CA ARG A 5 -11.01 19.13 1.50
C ARG A 5 -11.22 18.37 0.18
N ARG A 6 -10.27 18.43 -0.74
CA ARG A 6 -10.29 17.62 -1.97
C ARG A 6 -9.72 16.25 -1.65
N LYS A 7 -10.57 15.23 -1.71
CA LYS A 7 -10.09 13.85 -1.83
C LYS A 7 -9.69 13.62 -3.28
N SER A 8 -8.52 13.04 -3.50
CA SER A 8 -8.12 12.63 -4.85
C SER A 8 -9.10 11.54 -5.35
N PRO A 9 -9.66 11.66 -6.56
CA PRO A 9 -10.59 10.66 -7.11
C PRO A 9 -9.98 9.26 -7.21
N ILE A 10 -8.64 9.16 -7.20
CA ILE A 10 -7.91 7.90 -7.16
C ILE A 10 -8.09 7.19 -5.82
N LEU A 11 -8.10 7.93 -4.70
CA LEU A 11 -8.26 7.35 -3.36
C LEU A 11 -9.65 6.75 -3.18
N ASP A 12 -10.70 7.50 -3.54
CA ASP A 12 -12.07 7.01 -3.42
C ASP A 12 -12.30 5.75 -4.26
N ALA A 13 -11.80 5.74 -5.50
CA ALA A 13 -11.88 4.57 -6.38
C ALA A 13 -11.12 3.35 -5.83
N LEU A 14 -10.00 3.55 -5.13
CA LEU A 14 -9.23 2.46 -4.49
C LEU A 14 -9.96 1.90 -3.27
N VAL A 15 -10.51 2.77 -2.41
CA VAL A 15 -11.23 2.37 -1.20
C VAL A 15 -12.50 1.59 -1.53
N GLN A 16 -13.24 2.04 -2.55
CA GLN A 16 -14.49 1.38 -2.99
C GLN A 16 -14.31 -0.06 -3.48
N LEU A 17 -13.08 -0.51 -3.79
CA LEU A 17 -12.83 -1.90 -4.16
C LEU A 17 -13.03 -2.87 -2.99
N PHE A 18 -12.87 -2.39 -1.75
CA PHE A 18 -12.86 -3.24 -0.54
C PHE A 18 -13.87 -2.78 0.52
N TYR A 19 -14.51 -1.63 0.33
CA TYR A 19 -15.44 -1.04 1.27
C TYR A 19 -16.65 -0.46 0.54
N ASP A 20 -17.85 -0.95 0.87
CA ASP A 20 -19.11 -0.41 0.33
C ASP A 20 -19.32 1.07 0.71
N LEU A 21 -18.76 1.46 1.86
CA LEU A 21 -18.80 2.81 2.39
C LEU A 21 -17.36 3.23 2.77
N PRO A 22 -16.76 4.21 2.08
CA PRO A 22 -15.38 4.66 2.37
C PRO A 22 -15.15 5.08 3.82
N ALA A 23 -16.17 5.62 4.48
CA ALA A 23 -16.13 6.01 5.89
C ALA A 23 -15.84 4.84 6.85
N ARG A 24 -16.02 3.58 6.43
CA ARG A 24 -15.62 2.40 7.22
C ARG A 24 -14.10 2.22 7.32
N LEU A 25 -13.35 2.72 6.33
CA LEU A 25 -11.90 2.74 6.39
C LEU A 25 -11.40 3.92 7.22
N GLY A 26 -12.02 5.10 7.02
CA GLY A 26 -11.72 6.30 7.79
C GLY A 26 -11.96 7.58 7.00
N GLU A 27 -11.59 8.70 7.61
CA GLU A 27 -11.54 10.00 6.96
C GLU A 27 -10.11 10.33 6.53
N PHE A 28 -10.00 10.99 5.39
CA PHE A 28 -8.72 11.34 4.79
C PHE A 28 -8.67 12.84 4.53
N GLU A 29 -7.51 13.43 4.82
CA GLU A 29 -7.19 14.83 4.57
C GLU A 29 -5.81 14.88 3.92
N GLU A 30 -5.70 15.63 2.83
CA GLU A 30 -4.43 15.88 2.17
C GLU A 30 -3.72 17.03 2.87
N ILE A 31 -2.49 16.78 3.32
CA ILE A 31 -1.65 17.76 3.99
C ILE A 31 -0.35 17.96 3.21
N PRO A 32 0.22 19.18 3.18
CA PRO A 32 1.56 19.40 2.66
C PRO A 32 2.61 18.60 3.44
N ARG A 33 3.68 18.19 2.76
CA ARG A 33 4.82 17.49 3.40
C ARG A 33 5.35 18.24 4.63
N ALA A 34 5.46 19.57 4.54
CA ALA A 34 5.98 20.41 5.63
C ALA A 34 5.11 20.40 6.90
N GLU A 35 3.86 19.94 6.80
CA GLU A 35 2.92 19.83 7.91
C GLU A 35 2.84 18.39 8.47
N ALA A 36 3.49 17.42 7.83
CA ALA A 36 3.55 16.06 8.32
C ALA A 36 4.50 15.99 9.54
N PRO A 37 4.04 15.54 10.72
CA PRO A 37 4.90 15.48 11.90
C PRO A 37 5.89 14.31 11.78
N PRO A 38 7.11 14.42 12.33
CA PRO A 38 8.01 13.27 12.44
C PRO A 38 7.37 12.12 13.23
N PRO A 39 7.53 10.86 12.80
CA PRO A 39 8.37 10.40 11.68
C PRO A 39 7.63 10.26 10.34
N TYR A 40 6.41 10.78 10.21
CA TYR A 40 5.55 10.52 9.06
C TYR A 40 5.97 11.27 7.79
N ASP A 41 6.71 12.37 7.93
CA ASP A 41 7.32 13.08 6.81
C ASP A 41 8.35 12.21 6.07
N GLU A 42 9.14 11.42 6.81
CA GLU A 42 10.09 10.46 6.23
C GLU A 42 9.42 9.17 5.76
N LEU A 43 8.32 8.75 6.41
CA LEU A 43 7.60 7.51 6.07
C LEU A 43 6.66 7.65 4.88
N LEU A 44 6.05 8.82 4.67
CA LEU A 44 4.97 9.00 3.68
C LEU A 44 5.37 9.92 2.53
N ALA A 45 6.34 10.82 2.73
CA ALA A 45 6.76 11.77 1.71
C ALA A 45 8.15 11.42 1.15
N HIS A 46 8.25 10.30 0.44
CA HIS A 46 9.48 9.83 -0.19
C HIS A 46 9.23 9.17 -1.55
N ASP A 47 10.28 9.08 -2.36
CA ASP A 47 10.24 8.41 -3.68
C ASP A 47 10.80 6.97 -3.64
N HIS A 48 11.10 6.44 -2.45
CA HIS A 48 11.55 5.07 -2.25
C HIS A 48 10.39 4.06 -2.22
N HIS A 49 10.69 2.77 -2.36
CA HIS A 49 9.68 1.72 -2.18
C HIS A 49 9.21 1.65 -0.71
N MET A 50 7.90 1.82 -0.50
CA MET A 50 7.27 1.83 0.82
C MET A 50 7.69 0.63 1.71
N THR A 51 7.79 -0.58 1.15
CA THR A 51 8.19 -1.78 1.93
C THR A 51 9.57 -1.62 2.56
N VAL A 52 10.56 -1.11 1.83
CA VAL A 52 11.93 -0.93 2.35
C VAL A 52 11.97 0.18 3.40
N THR A 53 11.19 1.26 3.20
CA THR A 53 11.05 2.32 4.19
C THR A 53 10.48 1.79 5.51
N VAL A 54 9.41 0.98 5.44
CA VAL A 54 8.79 0.35 6.63
C VAL A 54 9.76 -0.61 7.32
N GLU A 55 10.49 -1.44 6.57
CA GLU A 55 11.50 -2.34 7.14
C GLU A 55 12.59 -1.58 7.90
N ARG A 56 13.11 -0.50 7.30
CA ARG A 56 14.12 0.36 7.93
C ARG A 56 13.59 1.03 9.19
N PHE A 57 12.38 1.59 9.13
CA PHE A 57 11.78 2.29 10.27
C PHE A 57 11.45 1.35 11.43
N HIS A 58 10.97 0.14 11.14
CA HIS A 58 10.62 -0.85 12.16
C HIS A 58 11.77 -1.77 12.58
N GLY A 59 12.96 -1.58 12.00
CA GLY A 59 14.21 -2.22 12.42
C GLY A 59 14.37 -3.67 11.97
N GLY A 60 13.70 -4.09 10.89
CA GLY A 60 13.80 -5.46 10.39
C GLY A 60 12.83 -5.81 9.27
N PRO A 61 12.90 -7.04 8.75
CA PRO A 61 12.06 -7.50 7.65
C PRO A 61 10.58 -7.57 8.06
N VAL A 62 9.72 -7.40 7.07
CA VAL A 62 8.26 -7.53 7.23
C VAL A 62 7.72 -8.67 6.39
N ASP A 63 6.71 -9.34 6.92
CA ASP A 63 5.91 -10.33 6.21
C ASP A 63 4.61 -9.68 5.73
N VAL A 64 4.06 -10.19 4.63
CA VAL A 64 2.76 -9.75 4.12
C VAL A 64 1.67 -10.72 4.53
N LYS A 65 0.55 -10.18 5.01
CA LYS A 65 -0.70 -10.93 5.21
C LYS A 65 -1.76 -10.35 4.29
N VAL A 66 -2.21 -11.12 3.32
CA VAL A 66 -3.33 -10.73 2.46
C VAL A 66 -4.64 -10.99 3.19
N LEU A 67 -5.46 -9.95 3.30
CA LEU A 67 -6.78 -10.00 3.92
C LEU A 67 -7.87 -10.27 2.90
N GLU A 68 -7.74 -9.68 1.71
CA GLU A 68 -8.72 -9.81 0.63
C GLU A 68 -8.07 -9.51 -0.72
N VAL A 69 -8.55 -10.18 -1.78
CA VAL A 69 -8.13 -9.98 -3.16
C VAL A 69 -9.35 -9.68 -4.03
N LYS A 70 -9.20 -8.73 -4.94
CA LYS A 70 -10.11 -8.50 -6.07
C LYS A 70 -9.31 -8.63 -7.35
N GLU A 71 -9.77 -9.47 -8.27
CA GLU A 71 -9.12 -9.67 -9.55
C GLU A 71 -10.12 -9.53 -10.69
N THR A 72 -9.66 -8.90 -11.77
CA THR A 72 -10.32 -8.84 -13.06
C THR A 72 -9.30 -9.26 -14.11
N ARG A 73 -9.74 -9.40 -15.37
CA ARG A 73 -8.84 -9.76 -16.48
C ARG A 73 -7.59 -8.87 -16.58
N THR A 74 -7.72 -7.58 -16.28
CA THR A 74 -6.66 -6.58 -16.48
C THR A 74 -6.14 -5.98 -15.19
N HIS A 75 -6.81 -6.17 -14.06
CA HIS A 75 -6.40 -5.56 -12.80
C HIS A 75 -6.39 -6.57 -11.67
N TYR A 76 -5.36 -6.47 -10.83
CA TYR A 76 -5.26 -7.16 -9.57
C TYR A 76 -5.25 -6.13 -8.45
N ALA A 77 -6.03 -6.36 -7.40
CA ALA A 77 -6.02 -5.55 -6.21
C ALA A 77 -6.00 -6.42 -4.96
N ARG A 78 -5.28 -5.98 -3.93
CA ARG A 78 -5.25 -6.66 -2.63
C ARG A 78 -5.28 -5.69 -1.47
N LYS A 79 -5.94 -6.14 -0.41
CA LYS A 79 -5.95 -5.53 0.92
C LYS A 79 -5.01 -6.33 1.81
N ILE A 80 -4.05 -5.66 2.43
CA ILE A 80 -2.95 -6.33 3.13
C ILE A 80 -2.67 -5.71 4.50
N LEU A 81 -2.01 -6.51 5.33
CA LEU A 81 -1.21 -6.05 6.46
C LEU A 81 0.26 -6.37 6.18
N LEU A 82 1.16 -5.49 6.62
CA LEU A 82 2.55 -5.84 6.83
C LEU A 82 2.76 -6.07 8.32
N THR A 83 3.44 -7.17 8.65
CA THR A 83 3.76 -7.55 10.02
C THR A 83 5.27 -7.64 10.19
N ARG A 84 5.80 -7.00 11.23
CA ARG A 84 7.21 -7.12 11.57
C ARG A 84 7.53 -8.57 11.96
N ARG A 85 8.57 -9.15 11.38
CA ARG A 85 8.89 -10.57 11.59
C ARG A 85 9.35 -10.88 13.02
N SER A 86 9.94 -9.93 13.72
CA SER A 86 10.51 -10.16 15.06
C SER A 86 9.46 -10.43 16.14
N ASP A 87 8.27 -9.86 16.02
CA ASP A 87 7.22 -9.92 17.05
C ASP A 87 5.80 -10.08 16.49
N GLY A 88 5.64 -10.12 15.16
CA GLY A 88 4.35 -10.22 14.49
C GLY A 88 3.51 -8.93 14.57
N ALA A 89 4.08 -7.82 15.07
CA ALA A 89 3.34 -6.57 15.19
C ALA A 89 2.90 -6.05 13.81
N VAL A 90 1.64 -5.64 13.69
CA VAL A 90 1.14 -5.00 12.48
C VAL A 90 1.75 -3.60 12.38
N VAL A 91 2.49 -3.36 11.31
CA VAL A 91 3.22 -2.10 11.09
C VAL A 91 2.63 -1.27 9.96
N GLN A 92 1.88 -1.90 9.05
CA GLN A 92 1.22 -1.19 7.96
C GLN A 92 -0.07 -1.88 7.57
N PHE A 93 -1.11 -1.09 7.28
CA PHE A 93 -2.27 -1.51 6.52
C PHE A 93 -2.18 -0.92 5.11
N GLY A 94 -2.51 -1.69 4.06
CA GLY A 94 -2.39 -1.21 2.68
C GLY A 94 -3.50 -1.71 1.77
N LEU A 95 -3.95 -0.83 0.87
CA LEU A 95 -4.73 -1.18 -0.31
C LEU A 95 -3.86 -0.96 -1.54
N VAL A 96 -3.80 -1.95 -2.42
CA VAL A 96 -2.97 -1.91 -3.61
C VAL A 96 -3.79 -2.32 -4.81
N ARG A 97 -3.67 -1.59 -5.92
CA ARG A 97 -4.22 -1.97 -7.23
C ARG A 97 -3.14 -1.81 -8.29
N LEU A 98 -3.02 -2.80 -9.16
CA LEU A 98 -2.09 -2.82 -10.27
C LEU A 98 -2.80 -3.29 -11.55
N CYS A 99 -2.37 -2.75 -12.68
CA CYS A 99 -2.81 -3.19 -14.00
C CYS A 99 -1.87 -4.30 -14.48
N LEU A 100 -2.43 -5.49 -14.69
CA LEU A 100 -1.70 -6.70 -15.06
C LEU A 100 -1.15 -6.66 -16.48
N ASP A 101 -1.69 -5.80 -17.35
CA ASP A 101 -1.25 -5.67 -18.75
C ASP A 101 0.17 -5.09 -18.87
N PHE A 102 0.70 -4.48 -17.79
CA PHE A 102 2.03 -3.87 -17.75
C PHE A 102 3.07 -4.67 -16.97
N VAL A 103 2.72 -5.86 -16.45
CA VAL A 103 3.66 -6.71 -15.71
C VAL A 103 4.05 -7.92 -16.54
N ALA A 104 5.34 -8.28 -16.51
CA ALA A 104 5.82 -9.48 -17.17
C ALA A 104 5.13 -10.73 -16.58
N PRO A 105 4.92 -11.81 -17.36
CA PRO A 105 4.23 -13.01 -16.87
C PRO A 105 4.85 -13.66 -15.63
N SER A 106 6.18 -13.56 -15.44
CA SER A 106 6.86 -14.01 -14.22
C SER A 106 6.46 -13.20 -13.00
N VAL A 107 6.55 -11.86 -13.10
CA VAL A 107 6.15 -10.91 -12.06
C VAL A 107 4.69 -11.10 -11.69
N ARG A 108 3.82 -11.27 -12.70
CA ARG A 108 2.40 -11.54 -12.50
C ARG A 108 2.17 -12.75 -11.59
N ARG A 109 2.82 -13.90 -11.89
CA ARG A 109 2.70 -15.11 -11.07
C ARG A 109 3.15 -14.87 -9.64
N GLU A 110 4.20 -14.07 -9.45
CA GLU A 110 4.73 -13.77 -8.13
C GLU A 110 3.79 -12.85 -7.32
N ILE A 111 3.18 -11.86 -7.97
CA ILE A 111 2.13 -11.03 -7.37
C ILE A 111 0.93 -11.89 -6.96
N GLU A 112 0.47 -12.76 -7.85
CA GLU A 112 -0.66 -13.66 -7.63
C GLU A 112 -0.40 -14.71 -6.54
N SER A 113 0.87 -15.10 -6.33
CA SER A 113 1.28 -16.01 -5.25
C SER A 113 1.02 -15.45 -3.85
N GLN A 114 0.90 -14.12 -3.73
CA GLN A 114 0.60 -13.39 -2.49
C GLN A 114 1.62 -13.54 -1.35
N ALA A 115 2.70 -14.30 -1.55
CA ALA A 115 3.69 -14.60 -0.52
C ALA A 115 4.62 -13.42 -0.19
N THR A 116 4.81 -12.52 -1.15
CA THR A 116 5.81 -11.46 -1.07
C THR A 116 5.14 -10.06 -1.07
N PRO A 117 5.61 -9.12 -0.22
CA PRO A 117 5.18 -7.71 -0.29
C PRO A 117 5.40 -7.13 -1.69
N LEU A 118 4.47 -6.31 -2.19
CA LEU A 118 4.53 -5.87 -3.59
C LEU A 118 5.81 -5.10 -3.88
N GLY A 119 6.23 -4.23 -2.96
CA GLY A 119 7.46 -3.45 -3.14
C GLY A 119 8.68 -4.32 -3.41
N ARG A 120 8.77 -5.50 -2.78
CA ARG A 120 9.87 -6.44 -2.98
C ARG A 120 9.79 -7.12 -4.34
N VAL A 121 8.60 -7.59 -4.72
CA VAL A 121 8.36 -8.17 -6.06
C VAL A 121 8.69 -7.18 -7.17
N LEU A 122 8.51 -5.88 -6.96
CA LEU A 122 8.86 -4.88 -7.98
C LEU A 122 10.36 -4.60 -8.02
N ILE A 123 11.03 -4.51 -6.86
CA ILE A 123 12.48 -4.30 -6.76
C ILE A 123 13.27 -5.42 -7.44
N ASP A 124 12.83 -6.67 -7.27
CA ASP A 124 13.56 -7.83 -7.80
C ASP A 124 13.52 -7.91 -9.35
N TYR A 125 12.73 -7.04 -10.01
CA TYR A 125 12.56 -6.97 -11.46
C TYR A 125 12.75 -5.55 -12.06
N ASP A 126 13.23 -4.58 -11.27
CA ASP A 126 13.77 -3.29 -11.74
C ASP A 126 15.21 -3.46 -12.26
#